data_AF-A9FTE8-F1
#
_entry.id   AF-A9FTE8-F1
#
_cell.length_a   1.000
_cell.length_b   1.000
_cell.length_c   1.000
_cell.angle_alpha   90.00
_cell.angle_beta   90.00
_cell.angle_gamma   90.00
#
_symmetry.space_group_name_H-M   'P 1'
#
loop_
_entity.id
_entity.type
_entity.pdbx_description
1 polymer ?
#
loop_
_entity_poly.entity_id
_entity_poly.type
_entity_poly.pdbx_seq_one_letter_code
_entity_poly.pdbx_strand_id
1 'polypeptide(L)'
;MGNVWQVVDAYGDVGFVRAAGAVLPEGAEPIEPHLAALEVPAWFPSEEPDRERVDLLSELCAAGAGIVSLDAARELDLLRERVAELLRTGCILAFRGPPPRAPEARRPLEEPPPVQPAPKAPPIVHALVGVIQVDFAANHAVERDSLGNFASPEWLSTRQAADQSPVCYVRGARVPLAVVLRVLRPPSGTESVQLRGRAVAGGVTLEWTCTVSVSPGSVDVSTPSMTSSAPLPNVVACYDPLTIAWEANAASTGWVGAGTTAHLVYAVLGAPAGTVHWTLVDISCRAAQGETTEGRVVSQSFAPFATRALTRKRDGVGLTYWNPNTTTCTNTRLLLASADGSGQCGSWAEFFIDMLKVHGITTADKVVVVVTVAAWTSGSQGFLVKNWQWNAATQPAPWTHRMWTDVVNLPGIPGQRNPEPPPAFFNHFIVVHGGQLYDPSYGGGPFADAATWETGAIDGLFAAALAGYPKSSNPQALVQLWNMRTNARI
;
A
#
# COMPACT_ATOMS: atom_id res chain seq x y z
N MET A 1 23.79 2.93 -29.25
CA MET A 1 22.72 3.34 -28.33
C MET A 1 21.48 3.57 -29.17
N GLY A 2 20.43 2.76 -29.02
CA GLY A 2 19.23 2.86 -29.86
C GLY A 2 18.26 3.90 -29.32
N ASN A 3 17.77 4.80 -30.18
CA ASN A 3 16.81 5.83 -29.81
C ASN A 3 15.47 5.19 -29.40
N VAL A 4 14.96 5.58 -28.23
CA VAL A 4 13.62 5.24 -27.75
C VAL A 4 12.75 6.46 -28.06
N TRP A 5 11.64 6.23 -28.77
CA TRP A 5 10.69 7.29 -29.10
C TRP A 5 9.51 7.23 -28.14
N GLN A 6 9.13 8.39 -27.61
CA GLN A 6 7.92 8.57 -26.83
C GLN A 6 6.80 8.95 -27.79
N VAL A 7 5.75 8.13 -27.88
CA VAL A 7 4.55 8.46 -28.64
C VAL A 7 3.44 8.74 -27.64
N VAL A 8 2.87 9.93 -27.73
CA VAL A 8 1.69 10.35 -26.99
C VAL A 8 0.55 10.39 -28.00
N ASP A 9 -0.50 9.61 -27.80
CA ASP A 9 -1.66 9.65 -28.69
C ASP A 9 -2.60 10.83 -28.37
N ALA A 10 -3.65 10.98 -29.20
CA ALA A 10 -4.63 12.07 -29.08
C ALA A 10 -5.45 12.04 -27.77
N TYR A 11 -5.30 11.00 -26.95
CA TYR A 11 -5.96 10.82 -25.66
C TYR A 11 -4.98 10.88 -24.48
N GLY A 12 -3.69 11.13 -24.73
CA GLY A 12 -2.68 11.29 -23.70
C GLY A 12 -2.00 9.99 -23.26
N ASP A 13 -2.22 8.87 -23.96
CA ASP A 13 -1.57 7.60 -23.62
C ASP A 13 -0.11 7.59 -24.11
N VAL A 14 0.80 7.24 -23.21
CA VAL A 14 2.25 7.19 -23.47
C VAL A 14 2.69 5.76 -23.78
N GLY A 15 3.08 5.51 -25.03
CA GLY A 15 3.70 4.26 -25.48
C GLY A 15 5.20 4.42 -25.77
N PHE A 16 5.98 3.38 -25.49
CA PHE A 16 7.39 3.29 -25.91
C PHE A 16 7.52 2.25 -27.02
N VAL A 17 8.02 2.67 -28.20
CA VAL A 17 8.30 1.77 -29.32
C VAL A 17 9.78 1.82 -29.66
N ARG A 18 10.40 0.64 -29.73
CA ARG A 18 11.78 0.48 -30.23
C ARG A 18 11.69 0.09 -31.71
N ALA A 19 12.06 1.00 -32.60
CA ALA A 19 12.17 0.68 -34.02
C ALA A 19 13.37 -0.24 -34.25
N ALA A 20 13.11 -1.49 -34.62
CA ALA A 20 14.16 -2.39 -35.09
C ALA A 20 14.43 -2.10 -36.57
N GLY A 21 15.60 -1.51 -36.86
CA GLY A 21 16.26 -1.70 -38.16
C GLY A 21 15.87 -0.79 -39.33
N ALA A 22 15.59 0.50 -39.14
CA ALA A 22 15.54 1.44 -40.27
C ALA A 22 16.93 2.08 -40.49
N VAL A 23 17.59 1.75 -41.60
CA VAL A 23 18.76 2.47 -42.11
C VAL A 23 18.26 3.72 -42.83
N LEU A 24 18.63 4.90 -42.36
CA LEU A 24 18.35 6.16 -43.07
C LEU A 24 19.21 6.21 -44.35
N PRO A 25 18.69 6.72 -45.48
CA PRO A 25 19.52 6.94 -46.66
C PRO A 25 20.58 8.00 -46.38
N GLU A 26 21.79 7.80 -46.93
CA GLU A 26 22.88 8.78 -46.89
C GLU A 26 22.41 10.12 -47.46
N GLY A 27 22.51 11.19 -46.66
CA GLY A 27 22.28 12.57 -47.10
C GLY A 27 21.20 13.37 -46.36
N ALA A 28 20.60 12.87 -45.28
CA ALA A 28 19.66 13.67 -44.48
C ALA A 28 20.40 14.63 -43.52
N GLU A 29 20.26 15.93 -43.74
CA GLU A 29 20.77 16.98 -42.83
C GLU A 29 19.91 17.12 -41.56
N PRO A 30 20.48 17.57 -40.42
CA PRO A 30 19.76 17.69 -39.17
C PRO A 30 18.82 18.91 -39.18
N ILE A 31 17.55 18.69 -38.83
CA ILE A 31 16.57 19.76 -38.63
C ILE A 31 16.71 20.28 -37.19
N GLU A 32 17.03 21.57 -37.03
CA GLU A 32 16.97 22.26 -35.73
C GLU A 32 15.52 22.49 -35.27
N PRO A 33 15.23 22.45 -33.95
CA PRO A 33 13.89 22.62 -33.45
C PRO A 33 13.52 24.12 -33.34
N HIS A 34 12.68 24.60 -34.26
CA HIS A 34 11.92 25.83 -34.04
C HIS A 34 10.71 25.55 -33.14
N LEU A 35 10.72 26.13 -31.93
CA LEU A 35 9.53 26.29 -31.09
C LEU A 35 8.59 27.31 -31.76
N ALA A 36 7.59 26.83 -32.48
CA ALA A 36 6.46 27.64 -32.91
C ALA A 36 5.38 27.63 -31.82
N ALA A 37 4.98 28.82 -31.39
CA ALA A 37 3.86 29.05 -30.49
C ALA A 37 2.56 28.57 -31.17
N LEU A 38 1.79 27.72 -30.47
CA LEU A 38 0.44 27.36 -30.85
C LEU A 38 -0.52 28.48 -30.44
N GLU A 39 -1.07 29.18 -31.43
CA GLU A 39 -2.27 30.01 -31.27
C GLU A 39 -3.51 29.10 -31.19
N VAL A 40 -4.33 29.34 -30.17
CA VAL A 40 -5.62 28.66 -29.96
C VAL A 40 -6.72 29.45 -30.67
N PRO A 41 -7.59 28.84 -31.50
CA PRO A 41 -8.71 29.55 -32.09
C PRO A 41 -9.81 29.76 -31.05
N ALA A 42 -10.23 31.01 -30.89
CA ALA A 42 -11.40 31.40 -30.12
C ALA A 42 -12.69 30.95 -30.83
N TRP A 43 -13.64 30.34 -30.12
CA TRP A 43 -15.08 30.37 -30.45
C TRP A 43 -15.96 29.99 -29.25
N PHE A 44 -17.12 30.65 -29.18
CA PHE A 44 -18.24 30.64 -28.21
C PHE A 44 -18.23 31.68 -27.07
N PRO A 45 -19.43 32.20 -26.69
CA PRO A 45 -19.66 33.62 -26.46
C PRO A 45 -19.79 33.94 -24.97
N SER A 46 -19.58 35.21 -24.68
CA SER A 46 -19.71 35.84 -23.39
C SER A 46 -21.15 35.81 -22.87
N GLU A 47 -21.35 35.18 -21.71
CA GLU A 47 -22.25 35.70 -20.67
C GLU A 47 -21.48 35.68 -19.34
N GLU A 48 -21.37 36.86 -18.74
CA GLU A 48 -20.94 37.11 -17.35
C GLU A 48 -21.99 36.52 -16.37
N PRO A 49 -21.63 36.13 -15.13
CA PRO A 49 -21.20 37.13 -14.16
C PRO A 49 -20.21 36.72 -13.05
N ASP A 50 -19.71 37.79 -12.45
CA ASP A 50 -19.56 38.01 -11.01
C ASP A 50 -18.23 37.83 -10.29
N ARG A 51 -17.91 38.90 -9.57
CA ARG A 51 -16.76 39.13 -8.70
C ARG A 51 -16.95 38.36 -7.40
N GLU A 52 -16.12 37.35 -7.16
CA GLU A 52 -15.60 37.05 -5.82
C GLU A 52 -14.44 36.03 -5.93
N ARG A 53 -13.21 36.52 -5.80
CA ARG A 53 -12.01 35.70 -5.64
C ARG A 53 -11.09 36.39 -4.64
N VAL A 54 -11.37 36.15 -3.37
CA VAL A 54 -10.43 36.20 -2.26
C VAL A 54 -10.43 34.78 -1.67
N ASP A 55 -9.23 34.28 -1.35
CA ASP A 55 -8.93 33.01 -0.68
C ASP A 55 -9.04 31.70 -1.47
N LEU A 56 -7.93 31.31 -2.13
CA LEU A 56 -7.51 29.90 -2.28
C LEU A 56 -6.05 29.80 -2.73
N LEU A 57 -5.14 30.32 -1.89
CA LEU A 57 -3.70 30.08 -1.96
C LEU A 57 -3.16 29.79 -0.54
N SER A 58 -3.70 28.73 0.10
CA SER A 58 -3.19 28.26 1.40
C SER A 58 -3.20 26.73 1.59
N GLU A 59 -3.38 25.92 0.55
CA GLU A 59 -3.36 24.45 0.70
C GLU A 59 -2.47 23.69 -0.30
N LEU A 60 -1.41 24.31 -0.82
CA LEU A 60 -0.44 23.60 -1.68
C LEU A 60 1.02 23.85 -1.27
N CYS A 61 1.34 23.59 0.00
CA CYS A 61 2.71 23.38 0.47
C CYS A 61 2.74 22.40 1.66
N ALA A 62 2.71 21.09 1.39
CA ALA A 62 3.08 20.07 2.38
C ALA A 62 3.71 18.83 1.70
N ALA A 63 5.05 18.89 1.56
CA ALA A 63 6.05 17.81 1.47
C ALA A 63 7.13 18.19 0.43
N GLY A 64 8.40 18.42 0.74
CA GLY A 64 9.13 18.44 2.00
C GLY A 64 10.54 18.97 1.73
N ALA A 65 10.92 20.05 2.41
CA ALA A 65 12.30 20.45 2.69
C ALA A 65 12.22 21.36 3.92
N GLY A 66 13.04 21.08 4.93
CA GLY A 66 12.90 21.62 6.27
C GLY A 66 12.77 23.14 6.34
N ILE A 67 11.64 23.61 6.87
CA ILE A 67 11.47 24.95 7.41
C ILE A 67 10.68 24.78 8.71
N VAL A 68 11.30 25.25 9.80
CA VAL A 68 10.68 25.35 11.12
C VAL A 68 9.47 26.27 10.97
N SER A 69 8.28 25.79 11.34
CA SER A 69 7.05 26.60 11.34
C SER A 69 7.29 27.92 12.08
N LEU A 70 6.80 29.03 11.50
CA LEU A 70 6.80 30.36 12.13
C LEU A 70 6.15 30.34 13.52
N ASP A 71 5.25 29.39 13.81
CA ASP A 71 4.63 29.24 15.12
C ASP A 71 5.57 28.59 16.15
N ALA A 72 6.48 27.71 15.74
CA ALA A 72 7.46 27.11 16.65
C ALA A 72 8.56 28.12 17.05
N ALA A 73 8.92 29.03 16.15
CA ALA A 73 9.81 30.14 16.48
C ALA A 73 9.15 31.12 17.47
N ARG A 74 7.84 31.35 17.32
CA ARG A 74 7.06 32.23 18.21
C ARG A 74 6.86 31.64 19.61
N GLU A 75 6.66 30.32 19.72
CA GLU A 75 6.63 29.64 21.01
C GLU A 75 8.00 29.61 21.70
N LEU A 76 9.09 29.48 20.94
CA LEU A 76 10.45 29.50 21.50
C LEU A 76 10.82 30.88 22.04
N ASP A 77 10.39 31.96 21.38
CA ASP A 77 10.61 33.33 21.85
C ASP A 77 9.74 33.66 23.09
N LEU A 78 8.50 33.16 23.16
CA LEU A 78 7.66 33.24 24.37
C LEU A 78 8.25 32.47 25.56
N LEU A 79 8.89 31.32 25.31
CA LEU A 79 9.63 30.57 26.33
C LEU A 79 10.89 31.32 26.80
N ARG A 80 11.61 31.96 25.87
CA ARG A 80 12.78 32.79 26.21
C ARG A 80 12.40 34.02 27.02
N GLU A 81 11.28 34.68 26.68
CA GLU A 81 10.76 35.81 27.45
C GLU A 81 10.31 35.37 28.85
N ARG A 82 9.63 34.22 28.99
CA ARG A 82 9.26 33.67 30.32
C ARG A 82 10.45 33.29 31.18
N VAL A 83 11.51 32.73 30.58
CA VAL A 83 12.75 32.42 31.31
C VAL A 83 13.50 33.71 31.70
N ALA A 84 13.51 34.73 30.83
CA ALA A 84 14.07 36.04 31.15
C ALA A 84 13.26 36.80 32.22
N GLU A 85 11.94 36.62 32.28
CA GLU A 85 11.08 37.14 33.35
C GLU A 85 11.39 36.48 34.70
N LEU A 86 11.49 35.15 34.73
CA LEU A 86 11.83 34.38 35.95
C LEU A 86 13.22 34.72 36.50
N LEU A 87 14.17 35.04 35.62
CA LEU A 87 15.51 35.51 36.00
C LEU A 87 15.51 36.97 36.47
N ARG A 88 14.60 37.82 35.97
CA ARG A 88 14.44 39.22 36.39
C ARG A 88 13.69 39.39 37.72
N THR A 89 12.78 38.47 38.06
CA THR A 89 12.00 38.55 39.31
C THR A 89 12.74 38.10 40.57
N GLY A 90 14.00 37.68 40.48
CA GLY A 90 14.88 37.53 41.64
C GLY A 90 14.37 36.54 42.72
N CYS A 91 13.58 35.52 42.36
CA CYS A 91 13.18 34.46 43.29
C CYS A 91 14.31 33.43 43.46
N ILE A 92 15.44 33.88 44.01
CA ILE A 92 16.42 33.01 44.67
C ILE A 92 16.00 32.94 46.14
N LEU A 93 15.37 31.84 46.52
CA LEU A 93 15.16 31.47 47.92
C LEU A 93 16.54 31.27 48.56
N ALA A 94 16.96 32.26 49.35
CA ALA A 94 18.16 32.20 50.17
C ALA A 94 18.01 31.05 51.20
N PHE A 95 18.84 30.02 51.07
CA PHE A 95 19.07 29.07 52.15
C PHE A 95 19.76 29.79 53.31
N ARG A 96 19.01 30.10 54.37
CA ARG A 96 19.59 30.44 55.68
C ARG A 96 20.22 29.17 56.26
N GLY A 97 21.53 29.21 56.46
CA GLY A 97 22.24 28.18 57.22
C GLY A 97 21.68 28.02 58.63
N PRO A 98 21.75 26.81 59.23
CA PRO A 98 21.27 26.57 60.57
C PRO A 98 22.05 27.41 61.59
N PRO A 99 21.40 27.88 62.67
CA PRO A 99 22.06 28.66 63.72
C PRO A 99 23.13 27.83 64.47
N PRO A 100 24.15 28.49 65.04
CA PRO A 100 25.19 27.82 65.82
C PRO A 100 24.60 27.08 67.02
N ARG A 101 25.02 25.82 67.21
CA ARG A 101 24.64 24.98 68.34
C ARG A 101 25.11 25.59 69.66
N ALA A 102 24.20 25.67 70.62
CA ALA A 102 24.50 25.99 72.01
C ALA A 102 25.37 24.87 72.65
N PRO A 103 26.23 25.20 73.63
CA PRO A 103 27.09 24.23 74.30
C PRO A 103 26.27 23.20 75.09
N GLU A 104 26.53 21.92 74.81
CA GLU A 104 25.90 20.77 75.45
C GLU A 104 26.25 20.71 76.95
N ALA A 105 25.22 20.80 77.79
CA ALA A 105 25.31 20.44 79.20
C ALA A 105 25.48 18.92 79.32
N ARG A 106 26.48 18.50 80.11
CA ARG A 106 26.78 17.09 80.41
C ARG A 106 25.54 16.41 81.00
N ARG A 107 24.92 15.51 80.22
CA ARG A 107 23.85 14.64 80.69
C ARG A 107 24.42 13.55 81.60
N PRO A 108 23.71 13.16 82.67
CA PRO A 108 24.05 12.00 83.50
C PRO A 108 24.03 10.72 82.66
N LEU A 109 24.89 9.75 83.04
CA LEU A 109 24.95 8.42 82.45
C LEU A 109 23.59 7.71 82.59
N GLU A 110 22.78 7.78 81.54
CA GLU A 110 21.57 6.96 81.38
C GLU A 110 21.98 5.51 81.10
N GLU A 111 21.30 4.59 81.79
CA GLU A 111 21.41 3.15 81.58
C GLU A 111 21.16 2.78 80.12
N PRO A 112 21.87 1.77 79.57
CA PRO A 112 21.77 1.40 78.17
C PRO A 112 20.31 1.04 77.83
N PRO A 113 19.72 1.68 76.81
CA PRO A 113 18.34 1.42 76.43
C PRO A 113 18.18 -0.07 76.04
N PRO A 114 17.03 -0.68 76.35
CA PRO A 114 16.75 -2.06 75.97
C PRO A 114 16.98 -2.22 74.47
N VAL A 115 17.73 -3.26 74.09
CA VAL A 115 18.06 -3.59 72.70
C VAL A 115 16.76 -3.64 71.90
N GLN A 116 16.51 -2.59 71.10
CA GLN A 116 15.35 -2.58 70.21
C GLN A 116 15.51 -3.75 69.25
N PRO A 117 14.46 -4.57 69.05
CA PRO A 117 14.53 -5.65 68.07
C PRO A 117 14.93 -5.04 66.73
N ALA A 118 15.92 -5.67 66.07
CA ALA A 118 16.40 -5.20 64.78
C ALA A 118 15.20 -4.93 63.87
N PRO A 119 15.15 -3.77 63.19
CA PRO A 119 14.02 -3.44 62.33
C PRO A 119 13.84 -4.58 61.32
N LYS A 120 12.62 -5.13 61.27
CA LYS A 120 12.26 -6.18 60.31
C LYS A 120 12.64 -5.67 58.92
N ALA A 121 13.42 -6.45 58.19
CA ALA A 121 13.83 -6.08 56.83
C ALA A 121 12.58 -5.71 56.03
N PRO A 122 12.63 -4.62 55.23
CA PRO A 122 11.49 -4.22 54.43
C PRO A 122 11.07 -5.38 53.51
N PRO A 123 9.77 -5.56 53.26
CA PRO A 123 9.30 -6.62 52.37
C PRO A 123 9.94 -6.47 50.99
N ILE A 124 10.41 -7.59 50.42
CA ILE A 124 10.94 -7.62 49.06
C ILE A 124 9.79 -7.31 48.10
N VAL A 125 9.98 -6.30 47.26
CA VAL A 125 9.02 -5.92 46.22
C VAL A 125 9.60 -6.36 44.89
N HIS A 126 8.83 -7.16 44.14
CA HIS A 126 9.20 -7.59 42.80
C HIS A 126 8.59 -6.69 41.74
N ALA A 127 9.31 -6.55 40.63
CA ALA A 127 8.96 -5.79 39.46
C ALA A 127 7.61 -6.25 38.90
N LEU A 128 6.80 -5.29 38.49
CA LEU A 128 5.65 -5.51 37.62
C LEU A 128 5.88 -4.72 36.34
N VAL A 129 5.73 -5.36 35.20
CA VAL A 129 6.01 -4.76 33.89
C VAL A 129 4.81 -4.91 32.97
N GLY A 130 4.66 -3.98 32.02
CA GLY A 130 3.65 -4.03 30.96
C GLY A 130 4.25 -3.68 29.60
N VAL A 131 3.87 -4.39 28.55
CA VAL A 131 4.33 -4.12 27.18
C VAL A 131 3.77 -2.78 26.68
N ILE A 132 4.64 -1.90 26.17
CA ILE A 132 4.26 -0.60 25.59
C ILE A 132 4.67 -0.45 24.12
N GLN A 133 5.54 -1.33 23.63
CA GLN A 133 6.02 -1.31 22.25
C GLN A 133 6.40 -2.72 21.78
N VAL A 134 6.12 -3.04 20.52
CA VAL A 134 6.64 -4.23 19.82
C VAL A 134 7.22 -3.80 18.48
N ASP A 135 8.47 -4.20 18.24
CA ASP A 135 9.23 -3.96 17.02
C ASP A 135 9.50 -5.30 16.34
N PHE A 136 9.02 -5.47 15.11
CA PHE A 136 9.20 -6.68 14.31
C PHE A 136 10.41 -6.51 13.39
N ALA A 137 11.28 -7.52 13.36
CA ALA A 137 12.46 -7.53 12.51
C ALA A 137 12.27 -8.47 11.30
N ALA A 138 13.14 -8.32 10.30
CA ALA A 138 13.21 -9.17 9.12
C ALA A 138 11.87 -9.35 8.35
N ASN A 139 10.92 -8.43 8.55
CA ASN A 139 9.69 -8.33 7.79
C ASN A 139 9.96 -7.62 6.45
N HIS A 140 9.04 -7.79 5.51
CA HIS A 140 8.97 -6.96 4.32
C HIS A 140 8.21 -5.68 4.64
N ALA A 141 8.80 -4.52 4.33
CA ALA A 141 8.16 -3.24 4.53
C ALA A 141 6.87 -3.14 3.72
N VAL A 142 5.79 -2.74 4.38
CA VAL A 142 4.50 -2.48 3.75
C VAL A 142 4.37 -0.98 3.50
N GLU A 143 4.09 -0.58 2.26
CA GLU A 143 3.79 0.81 1.89
C GLU A 143 2.30 1.08 2.16
N ARG A 144 1.98 2.25 2.74
CA ARG A 144 0.60 2.80 2.85
C ARG A 144 0.10 3.23 1.48
N ASP A 145 0.05 2.27 0.58
CA ASP A 145 -0.23 2.42 -0.84
C ASP A 145 0.73 3.42 -1.49
N SER A 146 0.36 4.70 -1.60
CA SER A 146 1.18 5.76 -2.19
C SER A 146 1.77 6.75 -1.17
N LEU A 147 1.53 6.56 0.14
CA LEU A 147 1.92 7.48 1.20
C LEU A 147 3.23 7.10 1.91
N GLY A 148 4.04 6.25 1.29
CA GLY A 148 5.27 5.72 1.90
C GLY A 148 5.02 4.65 2.95
N ASN A 149 6.09 4.17 3.58
CA ASN A 149 6.03 3.04 4.49
C ASN A 149 5.25 3.37 5.77
N PHE A 150 4.70 2.33 6.39
CA PHE A 150 4.29 2.41 7.79
C PHE A 150 5.50 2.67 8.69
N ALA A 151 5.29 3.36 9.81
CA ALA A 151 6.37 3.68 10.74
C ALA A 151 6.65 2.50 11.68
N SER A 152 7.92 2.26 11.96
CA SER A 152 8.33 1.45 13.11
C SER A 152 8.26 2.29 14.40
N PRO A 153 8.11 1.66 15.57
CA PRO A 153 7.85 0.23 15.78
C PRO A 153 6.46 -0.16 15.24
N GLU A 154 6.20 -1.44 15.00
CA GLU A 154 4.94 -1.82 14.35
C GLU A 154 3.75 -1.73 15.31
N TRP A 155 4.01 -1.85 16.62
CA TRP A 155 3.01 -1.63 17.64
C TRP A 155 3.46 -0.65 18.73
N LEU A 156 2.60 0.32 19.06
CA LEU A 156 2.71 1.18 20.24
C LEU A 156 1.41 1.20 21.03
N SER A 157 1.50 1.13 22.36
CA SER A 157 0.33 1.21 23.24
C SER A 157 -0.42 2.54 23.14
N THR A 158 0.23 3.59 22.66
CA THR A 158 -0.36 4.93 22.46
C THR A 158 -1.02 5.12 21.10
N ARG A 159 -0.80 4.21 20.14
CA ARG A 159 -1.43 4.26 18.82
C ARG A 159 -2.81 3.61 18.84
N GLN A 160 -3.74 4.16 18.06
CA GLN A 160 -5.02 3.49 17.80
C GLN A 160 -4.78 2.20 17.03
N ALA A 161 -5.71 1.24 17.14
CA ALA A 161 -5.60 -0.04 16.47
C ALA A 161 -5.44 0.09 14.93
N ALA A 162 -6.13 1.06 14.32
CA ALA A 162 -6.04 1.33 12.89
C ALA A 162 -4.70 1.97 12.45
N ASP A 163 -3.94 2.54 13.40
CA ASP A 163 -2.66 3.19 13.16
C ASP A 163 -1.46 2.27 13.46
N GLN A 164 -1.72 1.03 13.88
CA GLN A 164 -0.66 0.03 14.05
C GLN A 164 -0.17 -0.41 12.66
N SER A 165 1.12 -0.69 12.56
CA SER A 165 1.73 -1.01 11.28
C SER A 165 1.53 -2.49 10.97
N PRO A 166 1.07 -2.84 9.75
CA PRO A 166 1.04 -4.23 9.32
C PRO A 166 2.45 -4.79 9.18
N VAL A 167 2.56 -6.11 9.36
CA VAL A 167 3.80 -6.86 9.24
C VAL A 167 3.64 -7.88 8.13
N CYS A 168 4.63 -8.02 7.24
CA CYS A 168 4.60 -8.98 6.16
C CYS A 168 5.80 -9.92 6.22
N TYR A 169 5.57 -11.23 6.19
CA TYR A 169 6.61 -12.26 6.15
C TYR A 169 6.34 -13.24 5.02
N VAL A 170 7.39 -13.93 4.57
CA VAL A 170 7.20 -15.16 3.78
C VAL A 170 6.62 -16.24 4.70
N ARG A 171 5.64 -17.01 4.21
CA ARG A 171 5.11 -18.18 4.91
C ARG A 171 6.22 -19.14 5.35
N GLY A 172 6.03 -19.84 6.47
CA GLY A 172 7.08 -20.70 7.02
C GLY A 172 8.25 -19.95 7.67
N ALA A 173 8.29 -18.61 7.65
CA ALA A 173 9.29 -17.84 8.38
C ALA A 173 9.04 -17.90 9.89
N ARG A 174 10.12 -17.88 10.67
CA ARG A 174 10.05 -17.51 12.08
C ARG A 174 9.95 -15.99 12.19
N VAL A 175 9.28 -15.52 13.23
CA VAL A 175 8.97 -14.11 13.43
C VAL A 175 9.92 -13.55 14.49
N PRO A 176 10.95 -12.77 14.12
CA PRO A 176 11.78 -12.10 15.09
C PRO A 176 11.15 -10.77 15.53
N LEU A 177 11.22 -10.45 16.82
CA LEU A 177 10.73 -9.20 17.39
C LEU A 177 11.53 -8.78 18.63
N ALA A 178 11.43 -7.52 19.02
CA ALA A 178 11.84 -6.98 20.30
C ALA A 178 10.69 -6.21 20.96
N VAL A 179 10.72 -6.05 22.27
CA VAL A 179 9.69 -5.29 22.99
C VAL A 179 10.29 -4.27 23.95
N VAL A 180 9.54 -3.20 24.22
CA VAL A 180 9.82 -2.28 25.33
C VAL A 180 8.74 -2.45 26.38
N LEU A 181 9.19 -2.60 27.62
CA LEU A 181 8.37 -2.81 28.80
C LEU A 181 8.38 -1.55 29.67
N ARG A 182 7.20 -1.08 30.09
CA ARG A 182 7.02 -0.10 31.16
C ARG A 182 7.09 -0.80 32.51
N VAL A 183 7.92 -0.29 33.41
CA VAL A 183 7.95 -0.72 34.81
C VAL A 183 6.78 -0.07 35.55
N LEU A 184 5.75 -0.86 35.82
CA LEU A 184 4.53 -0.44 36.52
C LEU A 184 4.71 -0.43 38.04
N ARG A 185 5.58 -1.33 38.54
CA ARG A 185 6.02 -1.36 39.94
C ARG A 185 7.52 -1.63 39.95
N PRO A 186 8.36 -0.70 40.40
CA PRO A 186 9.80 -0.93 40.52
C PRO A 186 10.12 -2.00 41.58
N PRO A 187 11.15 -2.83 41.37
CA PRO A 187 11.59 -3.79 42.37
C PRO A 187 12.35 -3.08 43.51
N SER A 188 12.46 -3.73 44.67
CA SER A 188 13.24 -3.22 45.81
C SER A 188 14.76 -3.31 45.60
N GLY A 189 15.20 -4.12 44.64
CA GLY A 189 16.59 -4.25 44.20
C GLY A 189 16.65 -4.69 42.74
N THR A 190 17.82 -4.61 42.11
CA THR A 190 17.97 -5.09 40.74
C THR A 190 17.69 -6.59 40.68
N GLU A 191 16.82 -7.00 39.77
CA GLU A 191 16.44 -8.40 39.62
C GLU A 191 16.27 -8.81 38.16
N SER A 192 16.22 -10.12 37.95
CA SER A 192 16.00 -10.75 36.66
C SER A 192 14.50 -11.02 36.45
N VAL A 193 13.96 -10.53 35.34
CA VAL A 193 12.58 -10.75 34.93
C VAL A 193 12.57 -11.58 33.66
N GLN A 194 12.01 -12.79 33.75
CA GLN A 194 11.72 -13.62 32.58
C GLN A 194 10.47 -13.07 31.89
N LEU A 195 10.50 -12.97 30.58
CA LEU A 195 9.38 -12.54 29.76
C LEU A 195 9.02 -13.64 28.77
N ARG A 196 7.72 -13.86 28.55
CA ARG A 196 7.24 -14.62 27.39
C ARG A 196 6.06 -13.96 26.70
N GLY A 197 6.00 -14.08 25.38
CA GLY A 197 4.84 -13.75 24.56
C GLY A 197 4.31 -15.00 23.88
N ARG A 198 2.99 -15.18 23.80
CA ARG A 198 2.35 -16.33 23.13
C ARG A 198 1.26 -15.87 22.17
N ALA A 199 1.26 -16.45 20.97
CA ALA A 199 0.22 -16.24 19.96
C ALA A 199 -0.13 -17.55 19.25
N VAL A 200 -1.29 -17.60 18.61
CA VAL A 200 -1.68 -18.73 17.75
C VAL A 200 -1.93 -18.21 16.34
N ALA A 201 -1.16 -18.71 15.38
CA ALA A 201 -1.29 -18.39 13.95
C ALA A 201 -1.65 -19.67 13.19
N GLY A 202 -2.86 -19.76 12.64
CA GLY A 202 -3.31 -20.91 11.85
C GLY A 202 -3.17 -22.25 12.57
N GLY A 203 -3.44 -22.28 13.88
CA GLY A 203 -3.29 -23.47 14.74
C GLY A 203 -1.87 -23.73 15.25
N VAL A 204 -0.86 -22.99 14.78
CA VAL A 204 0.52 -23.08 15.27
C VAL A 204 0.70 -22.12 16.45
N THR A 205 1.20 -22.64 17.58
CA THR A 205 1.58 -21.80 18.72
C THR A 205 2.95 -21.20 18.49
N LEU A 206 3.02 -19.88 18.52
CA LEU A 206 4.25 -19.09 18.49
C LEU A 206 4.56 -18.64 19.91
N GLU A 207 5.80 -18.85 20.37
CA GLU A 207 6.27 -18.37 21.67
C GLU A 207 7.58 -17.60 21.52
N TRP A 208 7.71 -16.46 22.20
CA TRP A 208 8.94 -15.70 22.33
C TRP A 208 9.32 -15.66 23.80
N THR A 209 10.60 -15.89 24.12
CA THR A 209 11.08 -15.87 25.51
C THR A 209 12.39 -15.10 25.62
N CYS A 210 12.53 -14.29 26.66
CA CYS A 210 13.80 -13.68 27.02
C CYS A 210 13.89 -13.42 28.53
N THR A 211 15.04 -12.90 28.95
CA THR A 211 15.27 -12.43 30.31
C THR A 211 15.84 -11.02 30.25
N VAL A 212 15.33 -10.12 31.08
CA VAL A 212 15.83 -8.74 31.21
C VAL A 212 16.16 -8.40 32.65
N SER A 213 17.08 -7.45 32.84
CA SER A 213 17.41 -6.91 34.16
C SER A 213 16.59 -5.65 34.43
N VAL A 214 15.90 -5.61 35.57
CA VAL A 214 15.09 -4.46 35.99
C VAL A 214 15.65 -3.91 37.29
N SER A 215 15.94 -2.61 37.32
CA SER A 215 16.47 -1.92 38.50
C SER A 215 15.40 -1.02 39.13
N PRO A 216 15.52 -0.62 40.41
CA PRO A 216 14.54 0.25 41.08
C PRO A 216 14.29 1.61 40.38
N GLY A 217 15.28 2.10 39.62
CA GLY A 217 15.18 3.34 38.84
C GLY A 217 14.75 3.14 37.38
N SER A 218 14.50 1.91 36.94
CA SER A 218 14.07 1.64 35.56
C SER A 218 12.65 2.16 35.35
N VAL A 219 12.47 2.99 34.32
CA VAL A 219 11.14 3.41 33.83
C VAL A 219 10.68 2.50 32.71
N ASP A 220 11.54 2.34 31.70
CA ASP A 220 11.36 1.45 30.57
C ASP A 220 12.53 0.49 30.45
N VAL A 221 12.28 -0.73 29.97
CA VAL A 221 13.29 -1.78 29.75
C VAL A 221 13.07 -2.41 28.39
N SER A 222 14.11 -2.42 27.55
CA SER A 222 14.08 -3.06 26.23
C SER A 222 14.58 -4.50 26.32
N THR A 223 13.94 -5.40 25.59
CA THR A 223 14.43 -6.78 25.43
C THR A 223 15.48 -6.88 24.31
N PRO A 224 16.34 -7.90 24.32
CA PRO A 224 17.00 -8.31 23.09
C PRO A 224 15.97 -8.78 22.04
N SER A 225 16.39 -8.92 20.79
CA SER A 225 15.57 -9.56 19.76
C SER A 225 15.34 -11.04 20.10
N MET A 226 14.09 -11.45 20.07
CA MET A 226 13.61 -12.82 20.26
C MET A 226 13.13 -13.37 18.92
N THR A 227 13.23 -14.67 18.70
CA THR A 227 12.65 -15.34 17.52
C THR A 227 11.56 -16.31 17.99
N SER A 228 10.45 -16.37 17.26
CA SER A 228 9.35 -17.28 17.60
C SER A 228 9.82 -18.75 17.66
N SER A 229 9.27 -19.51 18.61
CA SER A 229 9.59 -20.91 18.88
C SER A 229 9.19 -21.87 17.74
N ALA A 230 8.22 -21.48 16.93
CA ALA A 230 7.80 -22.15 15.71
C ALA A 230 7.75 -21.15 14.53
N PRO A 231 7.86 -21.61 13.28
CA PRO A 231 7.56 -20.77 12.11
C PRO A 231 6.06 -20.50 11.99
N LEU A 232 5.71 -19.46 11.23
CA LEU A 232 4.35 -19.29 10.71
C LEU A 232 3.93 -20.53 9.90
N PRO A 233 2.63 -20.87 9.84
CA PRO A 233 2.13 -21.88 8.92
C PRO A 233 2.65 -21.69 7.50
N ASN A 234 2.98 -22.77 6.81
CA ASN A 234 3.50 -22.74 5.43
C ASN A 234 2.39 -22.52 4.38
N VAL A 235 1.51 -21.56 4.61
CA VAL A 235 0.38 -21.18 3.76
C VAL A 235 0.34 -19.66 3.60
N VAL A 236 -0.27 -19.17 2.52
CA VAL A 236 -0.63 -17.74 2.44
C VAL A 236 -1.69 -17.44 3.50
N ALA A 237 -1.53 -16.33 4.24
CA ALA A 237 -2.48 -15.98 5.30
C ALA A 237 -2.53 -14.48 5.60
N CYS A 238 -3.67 -14.04 6.14
CA CYS A 238 -3.86 -12.78 6.82
C CYS A 238 -4.36 -13.04 8.25
N TYR A 239 -3.53 -12.76 9.25
CA TYR A 239 -3.89 -12.85 10.67
C TYR A 239 -4.26 -11.45 11.16
N ASP A 240 -5.57 -11.19 11.24
CA ASP A 240 -6.15 -9.89 11.56
C ASP A 240 -7.25 -10.02 12.63
N PRO A 241 -6.93 -9.84 13.93
CA PRO A 241 -5.59 -9.64 14.49
C PRO A 241 -4.86 -10.96 14.82
N LEU A 242 -3.53 -10.95 14.76
CA LEU A 242 -2.67 -11.85 15.54
C LEU A 242 -2.49 -11.26 16.95
N THR A 243 -3.10 -11.89 17.94
CA THR A 243 -3.00 -11.44 19.34
C THR A 243 -1.84 -12.14 20.06
N ILE A 244 -0.96 -11.36 20.70
CA ILE A 244 0.12 -11.85 21.56
C ILE A 244 -0.22 -11.58 23.02
N ALA A 245 -0.39 -12.63 23.81
CA ALA A 245 -0.53 -12.55 25.26
C ALA A 245 0.85 -12.55 25.92
N TRP A 246 1.13 -11.54 26.74
CA TRP A 246 2.42 -11.37 27.39
C TRP A 246 2.34 -11.72 28.87
N GLU A 247 3.37 -12.41 29.37
CA GLU A 247 3.52 -12.73 30.78
C GLU A 247 4.95 -12.47 31.22
N ALA A 248 5.13 -12.05 32.46
CA ALA A 248 6.41 -11.84 33.09
C ALA A 248 6.52 -12.64 34.41
N ASN A 249 7.73 -13.10 34.72
CA ASN A 249 8.04 -13.83 35.94
C ASN A 249 9.29 -13.23 36.59
N ALA A 250 9.07 -12.31 37.52
CA ALA A 250 10.12 -11.64 38.28
C ALA A 250 10.65 -12.56 39.38
N ALA A 251 11.97 -12.79 39.39
CA ALA A 251 12.66 -13.62 40.39
C ALA A 251 12.03 -15.01 40.62
N SER A 252 11.44 -15.62 39.59
CA SER A 252 10.77 -16.93 39.66
C SER A 252 9.58 -17.00 40.63
N THR A 253 8.91 -15.88 40.89
CA THR A 253 7.75 -15.79 41.81
C THR A 253 6.43 -16.27 41.19
N GLY A 254 6.41 -16.52 39.88
CA GLY A 254 5.24 -16.96 39.13
C GLY A 254 4.98 -16.09 37.91
N TRP A 255 4.28 -16.63 36.91
CA TRP A 255 3.90 -15.88 35.72
C TRP A 255 2.71 -14.97 36.00
N VAL A 256 2.87 -13.68 35.70
CA VAL A 256 1.84 -12.65 35.82
C VAL A 256 1.64 -12.00 34.46
N GLY A 257 0.40 -11.63 34.10
CA GLY A 257 0.10 -10.94 32.85
C GLY A 257 0.85 -9.61 32.72
N ALA A 258 1.51 -9.40 31.58
CA ALA A 258 2.25 -8.20 31.22
C ALA A 258 1.59 -7.44 30.05
N GLY A 259 0.31 -7.71 29.79
CA GLY A 259 -0.50 -7.06 28.76
C GLY A 259 -0.77 -7.96 27.54
N THR A 260 -1.37 -7.36 26.52
CA THR A 260 -1.73 -8.04 25.27
C THR A 260 -1.53 -7.06 24.11
N THR A 261 -1.02 -7.55 22.99
CA THR A 261 -0.85 -6.76 21.77
C THR A 261 -1.58 -7.41 20.60
N ALA A 262 -2.05 -6.62 19.64
CA ALA A 262 -2.81 -7.08 18.48
C ALA A 262 -2.16 -6.51 17.21
N HIS A 263 -1.90 -7.38 16.24
CA HIS A 263 -1.12 -7.05 15.04
C HIS A 263 -1.83 -7.54 13.78
N LEU A 264 -1.68 -6.79 12.69
CA LEU A 264 -2.06 -7.26 11.36
C LEU A 264 -0.84 -7.93 10.72
N VAL A 265 -0.88 -9.26 10.56
CA VAL A 265 0.25 -10.03 10.02
C VAL A 265 -0.13 -10.73 8.74
N TYR A 266 0.60 -10.45 7.67
CA TYR A 266 0.51 -11.13 6.37
C TYR A 266 1.61 -12.19 6.24
N ALA A 267 1.24 -13.38 5.75
CA ALA A 267 2.15 -14.42 5.30
C ALA A 267 1.99 -14.59 3.79
N VAL A 268 3.01 -14.26 3.01
CA VAL A 268 3.00 -14.35 1.54
C VAL A 268 3.66 -15.64 1.04
N LEU A 269 3.36 -16.06 -0.20
CA LEU A 269 3.80 -17.34 -0.77
C LEU A 269 5.34 -17.47 -0.84
N GLY A 270 6.01 -16.41 -1.27
CA GLY A 270 7.46 -16.30 -1.45
C GLY A 270 7.93 -14.87 -1.20
N ALA A 271 9.23 -14.61 -1.33
CA ALA A 271 9.78 -13.27 -1.14
C ALA A 271 9.19 -12.28 -2.16
N PRO A 272 8.63 -11.13 -1.73
CA PRO A 272 8.07 -10.15 -2.65
C PRO A 272 9.08 -9.69 -3.70
N ALA A 273 8.62 -9.58 -4.95
CA ALA A 273 9.42 -9.14 -6.11
C ALA A 273 9.17 -7.68 -6.50
N GLY A 274 8.61 -6.88 -5.59
CA GLY A 274 8.27 -5.48 -5.79
C GLY A 274 7.78 -4.84 -4.50
N THR A 275 7.26 -3.61 -4.60
CA THR A 275 6.69 -2.89 -3.47
C THR A 275 5.46 -3.61 -2.92
N VAL A 276 5.42 -3.80 -1.59
CA VAL A 276 4.27 -4.38 -0.90
C VAL A 276 3.29 -3.28 -0.53
N HIS A 277 2.46 -2.86 -1.48
CA HIS A 277 1.37 -1.92 -1.19
C HIS A 277 0.32 -2.58 -0.30
N TRP A 278 -0.12 -1.88 0.75
CA TRP A 278 -1.05 -2.40 1.75
C TRP A 278 -2.34 -2.95 1.14
N THR A 279 -2.93 -2.23 0.19
CA THR A 279 -4.15 -2.68 -0.51
C THR A 279 -3.92 -4.00 -1.26
N LEU A 280 -2.79 -4.13 -1.96
CA LEU A 280 -2.51 -5.32 -2.76
C LEU A 280 -2.32 -6.54 -1.87
N VAL A 281 -1.49 -6.42 -0.82
CA VAL A 281 -1.22 -7.53 0.10
C VAL A 281 -2.45 -7.94 0.92
N ASP A 282 -3.31 -6.99 1.30
CA ASP A 282 -4.55 -7.31 2.03
C ASP A 282 -5.52 -8.10 1.16
N ILE A 283 -5.80 -7.62 -0.06
CA ILE A 283 -6.72 -8.29 -0.98
C ILE A 283 -6.17 -9.67 -1.36
N SER A 284 -4.91 -9.76 -1.78
CA SER A 284 -4.35 -11.00 -2.30
C SER A 284 -4.18 -12.06 -1.21
N CYS A 285 -3.71 -11.71 -0.01
CA CYS A 285 -3.58 -12.67 1.10
C CYS A 285 -4.93 -13.18 1.60
N ARG A 286 -5.95 -12.31 1.71
CA ARG A 286 -7.29 -12.73 2.15
C ARG A 286 -7.95 -13.63 1.12
N ALA A 287 -7.83 -13.31 -0.16
CA ALA A 287 -8.40 -14.11 -1.23
C ALA A 287 -7.73 -15.49 -1.33
N ALA A 288 -6.39 -15.53 -1.22
CA ALA A 288 -5.61 -16.76 -1.28
C ALA A 288 -5.34 -17.42 0.08
N GLN A 289 -6.17 -17.15 1.10
CA GLN A 289 -6.00 -17.69 2.45
C GLN A 289 -5.92 -19.22 2.44
N GLY A 290 -4.86 -19.77 3.05
CA GLY A 290 -4.63 -21.21 3.14
C GLY A 290 -3.95 -21.84 1.92
N GLU A 291 -3.78 -21.08 0.82
CA GLU A 291 -3.18 -21.62 -0.39
C GLU A 291 -1.66 -21.80 -0.26
N THR A 292 -1.14 -22.79 -0.99
CA THR A 292 0.27 -23.20 -0.88
C THR A 292 1.04 -23.27 -2.19
N THR A 293 0.37 -23.07 -3.32
CA THR A 293 0.94 -23.21 -4.66
C THR A 293 0.71 -21.95 -5.48
N GLU A 294 1.63 -21.64 -6.39
CA GLU A 294 1.56 -20.44 -7.24
C GLU A 294 0.25 -20.38 -8.03
N GLY A 295 -0.11 -21.45 -8.74
CA GLY A 295 -1.33 -21.46 -9.57
C GLY A 295 -2.61 -21.22 -8.76
N ARG A 296 -2.70 -21.76 -7.54
CA ARG A 296 -3.83 -21.50 -6.65
C ARG A 296 -3.83 -20.05 -6.16
N VAL A 297 -2.68 -19.53 -5.72
CA VAL A 297 -2.55 -18.12 -5.32
C VAL A 297 -2.94 -17.17 -6.46
N VAL A 298 -2.54 -17.43 -7.70
CA VAL A 298 -2.93 -16.61 -8.86
C VAL A 298 -4.44 -16.63 -9.04
N SER A 299 -5.03 -17.81 -9.14
CA SER A 299 -6.47 -17.96 -9.37
C SER A 299 -7.32 -17.34 -8.24
N GLN A 300 -6.92 -17.54 -6.98
CA GLN A 300 -7.64 -17.00 -5.83
C GLN A 300 -7.43 -15.48 -5.70
N SER A 301 -6.23 -14.97 -5.96
CA SER A 301 -5.97 -13.52 -5.97
C SER A 301 -6.77 -12.78 -7.04
N PHE A 302 -7.14 -13.46 -8.13
CA PHE A 302 -8.02 -12.89 -9.16
C PHE A 302 -9.51 -12.93 -8.79
N ALA A 303 -9.94 -13.85 -7.94
CA ALA A 303 -11.37 -14.03 -7.63
C ALA A 303 -12.09 -12.74 -7.17
N PRO A 304 -11.48 -11.83 -6.37
CA PRO A 304 -12.09 -10.55 -6.00
C PRO A 304 -12.46 -9.65 -7.19
N PHE A 305 -11.76 -9.74 -8.32
CA PHE A 305 -12.07 -8.90 -9.49
C PHE A 305 -13.42 -9.25 -10.10
N ALA A 306 -13.88 -10.51 -10.00
CA ALA A 306 -15.19 -10.92 -10.50
C ALA A 306 -16.35 -10.24 -9.75
N THR A 307 -16.11 -9.73 -8.54
CA THR A 307 -17.10 -8.94 -7.77
C THR A 307 -17.30 -7.54 -8.34
N ARG A 308 -16.34 -7.05 -9.14
CA ARG A 308 -16.32 -5.69 -9.69
C ARG A 308 -16.43 -4.58 -8.64
N ALA A 309 -16.02 -4.86 -7.40
CA ALA A 309 -16.26 -3.98 -6.25
C ALA A 309 -15.03 -3.85 -5.34
N LEU A 310 -13.82 -3.89 -5.92
CA LEU A 310 -12.59 -3.72 -5.16
C LEU A 310 -12.54 -2.34 -4.45
N THR A 311 -11.87 -2.32 -3.30
CA THR A 311 -11.78 -1.16 -2.41
C THR A 311 -10.34 -1.03 -1.91
N ARG A 312 -9.82 0.20 -1.92
CA ARG A 312 -8.51 0.54 -1.37
C ARG A 312 -8.53 0.38 0.15
N LYS A 313 -7.55 -0.34 0.69
CA LYS A 313 -7.49 -0.67 2.11
C LYS A 313 -7.25 0.57 2.98
N ARG A 314 -6.41 1.49 2.51
CA ARG A 314 -5.99 2.68 3.27
C ARG A 314 -7.15 3.55 3.75
N ASP A 315 -8.15 3.76 2.90
CA ASP A 315 -9.18 4.79 3.11
C ASP A 315 -10.60 4.32 2.71
N GLY A 316 -10.76 3.08 2.26
CA GLY A 316 -12.06 2.54 1.88
C GLY A 316 -12.60 3.06 0.55
N VAL A 317 -11.81 3.80 -0.23
CA VAL A 317 -12.23 4.29 -1.56
C VAL A 317 -12.44 3.13 -2.51
N GLY A 318 -13.60 3.09 -3.16
CA GLY A 318 -13.91 2.11 -4.20
C GLY A 318 -13.03 2.35 -5.42
N LEU A 319 -12.32 1.31 -5.89
CA LEU A 319 -11.49 1.40 -7.09
C LEU A 319 -12.37 1.22 -8.32
N THR A 320 -12.26 2.16 -9.27
CA THR A 320 -13.15 2.27 -10.43
C THR A 320 -12.38 2.11 -11.74
N TYR A 321 -12.86 1.23 -12.62
CA TYR A 321 -12.38 1.14 -13.98
C TYR A 321 -13.09 2.18 -14.82
N TRP A 322 -12.29 3.15 -15.28
CA TRP A 322 -12.72 4.20 -16.20
C TRP A 322 -13.86 5.09 -15.68
N ASN A 323 -13.53 6.08 -14.86
CA ASN A 323 -14.36 7.29 -14.71
C ASN A 323 -14.02 8.31 -15.82
N PRO A 324 -14.95 8.65 -16.74
CA PRO A 324 -14.67 9.54 -17.86
C PRO A 324 -14.17 10.93 -17.45
N ASN A 325 -14.43 11.37 -16.22
CA ASN A 325 -14.06 12.70 -15.75
C ASN A 325 -12.64 12.80 -15.18
N THR A 326 -12.02 11.67 -14.81
CA THR A 326 -10.80 11.66 -13.96
C THR A 326 -9.79 10.59 -14.33
N THR A 327 -10.07 9.74 -15.32
CA THR A 327 -9.24 8.57 -15.61
C THR A 327 -7.96 8.92 -16.35
N THR A 328 -6.89 9.11 -15.59
CA THR A 328 -5.53 9.32 -16.10
C THR A 328 -4.52 8.32 -15.55
N CYS A 329 -4.95 7.45 -14.62
CA CYS A 329 -4.06 6.50 -13.97
C CYS A 329 -3.76 5.31 -14.88
N THR A 330 -2.48 5.12 -15.22
CA THR A 330 -2.01 4.09 -16.17
C THR A 330 -1.26 2.93 -15.51
N ASN A 331 -0.97 3.02 -14.20
CA ASN A 331 -0.27 2.00 -13.40
C ASN A 331 -0.86 1.88 -11.99
N THR A 332 -0.44 0.84 -11.26
CA THR A 332 -0.91 0.54 -9.89
C THR A 332 -0.69 1.69 -8.92
N ARG A 333 0.49 2.32 -8.94
CA ARG A 333 0.83 3.41 -8.02
C ARG A 333 -0.07 4.62 -8.22
N LEU A 334 -0.35 4.99 -9.46
CA LEU A 334 -1.27 6.09 -9.80
C LEU A 334 -2.71 5.74 -9.39
N LEU A 335 -3.18 4.53 -9.69
CA LEU A 335 -4.52 4.08 -9.28
C LEU A 335 -4.70 4.14 -7.75
N LEU A 336 -3.69 3.67 -7.01
CA LEU A 336 -3.67 3.71 -5.55
C LEU A 336 -3.45 5.13 -4.98
N ALA A 337 -2.90 6.06 -5.74
CA ALA A 337 -2.75 7.45 -5.37
C ALA A 337 -3.97 8.31 -5.71
N SER A 338 -4.78 7.93 -6.70
CA SER A 338 -5.93 8.72 -7.14
C SER A 338 -6.91 8.96 -6.01
N ALA A 339 -7.37 10.20 -5.86
CA ALA A 339 -8.33 10.57 -4.82
C ALA A 339 -9.63 9.75 -4.95
N ASP A 340 -10.11 9.55 -6.18
CA ASP A 340 -11.36 8.82 -6.48
C ASP A 340 -11.16 7.33 -6.80
N GLY A 341 -9.91 6.85 -6.80
CA GLY A 341 -9.58 5.47 -7.12
C GLY A 341 -9.85 5.08 -8.58
N SER A 342 -9.93 6.03 -9.52
CA SER A 342 -10.16 5.74 -10.93
C SER A 342 -8.88 5.43 -11.70
N GLY A 343 -8.94 4.44 -12.60
CA GLY A 343 -7.83 4.13 -13.50
C GLY A 343 -8.23 3.43 -14.80
N GLN A 344 -7.30 3.46 -15.75
CA GLN A 344 -7.41 2.84 -17.07
C GLN A 344 -7.09 1.34 -17.00
N CYS A 345 -7.34 0.60 -18.08
CA CYS A 345 -7.07 -0.84 -18.17
C CYS A 345 -5.59 -1.18 -17.90
N GLY A 346 -4.67 -0.28 -18.29
CA GLY A 346 -3.25 -0.40 -17.97
C GLY A 346 -2.96 -0.48 -16.47
N SER A 347 -3.66 0.32 -15.66
CA SER A 347 -3.51 0.33 -14.20
C SER A 347 -4.10 -0.91 -13.55
N TRP A 348 -5.22 -1.42 -14.06
CA TRP A 348 -5.86 -2.64 -13.57
C TRP A 348 -5.05 -3.90 -13.89
N ALA A 349 -4.46 -3.97 -15.08
CA ALA A 349 -3.54 -5.05 -15.44
C ALA A 349 -2.30 -5.06 -14.53
N GLU A 350 -1.70 -3.90 -14.27
CA GLU A 350 -0.57 -3.79 -13.35
C GLU A 350 -0.97 -4.07 -11.91
N PHE A 351 -2.16 -3.64 -11.47
CA PHE A 351 -2.65 -3.90 -10.12
C PHE A 351 -2.69 -5.41 -9.84
N PHE A 352 -3.23 -6.20 -10.77
CA PHE A 352 -3.23 -7.65 -10.63
C PHE A 352 -1.82 -8.24 -10.67
N ILE A 353 -0.95 -7.80 -11.60
CA ILE A 353 0.44 -8.27 -11.66
C ILE A 353 1.21 -7.94 -10.37
N ASP A 354 1.00 -6.76 -9.79
CA ASP A 354 1.69 -6.34 -8.56
C ASP A 354 1.15 -7.09 -7.34
N MET A 355 -0.14 -7.46 -7.30
CA MET A 355 -0.65 -8.45 -6.31
C MET A 355 0.10 -9.78 -6.41
N LEU A 356 0.43 -10.25 -7.62
CA LEU A 356 1.21 -11.48 -7.79
C LEU A 356 2.67 -11.28 -7.36
N LYS A 357 3.28 -10.12 -7.63
CA LYS A 357 4.64 -9.80 -7.16
C LYS A 357 4.74 -9.73 -5.63
N VAL A 358 3.69 -9.32 -4.92
CA VAL A 358 3.63 -9.41 -3.44
C VAL A 358 3.87 -10.85 -2.96
N HIS A 359 3.46 -11.83 -3.75
CA HIS A 359 3.66 -13.26 -3.47
C HIS A 359 4.95 -13.84 -4.08
N GLY A 360 5.83 -13.00 -4.64
CA GLY A 360 7.06 -13.42 -5.31
C GLY A 360 6.85 -14.01 -6.71
N ILE A 361 5.66 -13.85 -7.29
CA ILE A 361 5.31 -14.40 -8.60
C ILE A 361 5.62 -13.35 -9.68
N THR A 362 6.57 -13.66 -10.56
CA THR A 362 7.09 -12.73 -11.59
C THR A 362 6.82 -13.20 -13.03
N THR A 363 6.18 -14.36 -13.14
CA THR A 363 5.86 -15.08 -14.39
C THR A 363 4.60 -14.54 -15.09
N ALA A 364 3.89 -13.60 -14.46
CA ALA A 364 2.76 -12.90 -15.08
C ALA A 364 3.24 -11.77 -15.98
N ASP A 365 2.59 -11.63 -17.13
CA ASP A 365 2.90 -10.61 -18.13
C ASP A 365 1.68 -9.74 -18.45
N LYS A 366 1.95 -8.45 -18.65
CA LYS A 366 0.98 -7.49 -19.18
C LYS A 366 0.92 -7.66 -20.69
N VAL A 367 -0.28 -7.80 -21.23
CA VAL A 367 -0.54 -8.01 -22.65
C VAL A 367 -1.38 -6.86 -23.16
N VAL A 368 -0.96 -6.26 -24.28
CA VAL A 368 -1.79 -5.31 -25.02
C VAL A 368 -2.61 -6.07 -26.07
N VAL A 369 -3.90 -5.78 -26.11
CA VAL A 369 -4.84 -6.24 -27.12
C VAL A 369 -5.07 -5.11 -28.12
N VAL A 370 -4.80 -5.37 -29.40
CA VAL A 370 -4.98 -4.42 -30.50
C VAL A 370 -5.49 -5.15 -31.72
N VAL A 371 -6.12 -4.46 -32.67
CA VAL A 371 -6.46 -5.08 -33.98
C VAL A 371 -5.18 -5.50 -34.69
N THR A 372 -4.29 -4.53 -34.89
CA THR A 372 -2.89 -4.74 -35.28
C THR A 372 -2.04 -3.64 -34.64
N VAL A 373 -0.73 -3.87 -34.48
CA VAL A 373 0.19 -2.83 -33.98
C VAL A 373 0.18 -1.60 -34.89
N ALA A 374 0.13 -1.79 -36.21
CA ALA A 374 0.08 -0.69 -37.17
C ALA A 374 -1.21 0.13 -37.04
N ALA A 375 -2.35 -0.53 -36.84
CA ALA A 375 -3.64 0.13 -36.68
C ALA A 375 -3.73 0.91 -35.37
N TRP A 376 -3.24 0.33 -34.28
CA TRP A 376 -3.16 1.00 -32.98
C TRP A 376 -2.26 2.23 -33.05
N THR A 377 -1.04 2.08 -33.58
CA THR A 377 -0.07 3.20 -33.69
C THR A 377 -0.61 4.36 -34.52
N SER A 378 -1.43 4.09 -35.52
CA SER A 378 -2.05 5.11 -36.36
C SER A 378 -3.41 5.60 -35.86
N GLY A 379 -3.96 5.03 -34.77
CA GLY A 379 -5.33 5.29 -34.33
C GLY A 379 -6.39 4.99 -35.40
N SER A 380 -6.08 4.11 -36.36
CA SER A 380 -6.92 3.90 -37.54
C SER A 380 -7.99 2.85 -37.34
N GLN A 381 -7.76 1.87 -36.45
CA GLN A 381 -8.73 0.82 -36.16
C GLN A 381 -8.70 0.43 -34.69
N GLY A 382 -9.87 0.08 -34.17
CA GLY A 382 -10.05 -0.47 -32.83
C GLY A 382 -11.09 -1.59 -32.83
N PHE A 383 -11.50 -2.00 -31.63
CA PHE A 383 -12.53 -3.01 -31.44
C PHE A 383 -13.67 -2.50 -30.56
N LEU A 384 -14.85 -3.08 -30.78
CA LEU A 384 -16.07 -2.83 -30.03
C LEU A 384 -16.15 -3.85 -28.89
N VAL A 385 -16.36 -3.38 -27.66
CA VAL A 385 -16.66 -4.23 -26.49
C VAL A 385 -18.04 -4.85 -26.67
N LYS A 386 -18.30 -6.03 -26.13
CA LYS A 386 -19.60 -6.72 -26.26
C LYS A 386 -20.85 -5.87 -25.96
N ASN A 387 -21.94 -6.34 -26.58
CA ASN A 387 -23.33 -5.87 -26.47
C ASN A 387 -23.66 -4.74 -27.44
N TRP A 388 -23.35 -4.94 -28.71
CA TRP A 388 -23.80 -4.09 -29.80
C TRP A 388 -24.94 -4.75 -30.57
N GLN A 389 -25.96 -3.95 -30.88
CA GLN A 389 -27.00 -4.35 -31.82
C GLN A 389 -26.56 -4.03 -33.24
N TRP A 390 -26.62 -5.03 -34.13
CA TRP A 390 -26.24 -4.91 -35.53
C TRP A 390 -27.49 -4.87 -36.42
N ASN A 391 -27.70 -3.77 -37.11
CA ASN A 391 -28.76 -3.59 -38.10
C ASN A 391 -28.26 -4.01 -39.50
N ALA A 392 -29.07 -3.79 -40.53
CA ALA A 392 -28.68 -4.08 -41.90
C ALA A 392 -27.44 -3.25 -42.32
N ALA A 393 -26.46 -3.91 -42.93
CA ALA A 393 -25.28 -3.27 -43.49
C ALA A 393 -25.67 -2.23 -44.56
N THR A 394 -25.15 -1.00 -44.43
CA THR A 394 -25.40 0.10 -45.38
C THR A 394 -24.15 0.55 -46.13
N GLN A 395 -22.99 -0.01 -45.80
CA GLN A 395 -21.69 0.40 -46.33
C GLN A 395 -21.02 -0.76 -47.09
N PRO A 396 -20.10 -0.47 -48.03
CA PRO A 396 -19.30 -1.49 -48.68
C PRO A 396 -18.30 -2.15 -47.71
N ALA A 397 -17.87 -3.37 -48.03
CA ALA A 397 -16.81 -4.05 -47.31
C ALA A 397 -15.47 -3.24 -47.34
N PRO A 398 -14.60 -3.36 -46.32
CA PRO A 398 -14.73 -4.23 -45.14
C PRO A 398 -15.51 -3.62 -43.96
N TRP A 399 -15.89 -2.34 -44.05
CA TRP A 399 -16.58 -1.60 -42.99
C TRP A 399 -18.06 -1.43 -43.33
N THR A 400 -18.81 -2.51 -43.15
CA THR A 400 -20.18 -2.64 -43.69
C THR A 400 -21.26 -1.87 -42.93
N HIS A 401 -20.92 -1.28 -41.79
CA HIS A 401 -21.86 -0.57 -40.92
C HIS A 401 -21.34 0.81 -40.53
N ARG A 402 -22.22 1.77 -40.29
CA ARG A 402 -21.92 3.02 -39.59
C ARG A 402 -22.11 2.85 -38.08
N MET A 403 -21.11 3.24 -37.29
CA MET A 403 -21.26 3.29 -35.83
C MET A 403 -22.39 4.27 -35.48
N TRP A 404 -23.13 3.94 -34.41
CA TRP A 404 -24.24 4.73 -33.86
C TRP A 404 -25.51 4.80 -34.73
N THR A 405 -25.47 4.29 -35.96
CA THR A 405 -26.64 4.22 -36.86
C THR A 405 -26.98 2.77 -37.19
N ASP A 406 -26.03 2.07 -37.82
CA ASP A 406 -26.20 0.68 -38.24
C ASP A 406 -25.75 -0.28 -37.13
N VAL A 407 -24.89 0.20 -36.23
CA VAL A 407 -24.50 -0.52 -35.01
C VAL A 407 -24.79 0.36 -33.81
N VAL A 408 -25.66 -0.11 -32.92
CA VAL A 408 -26.13 0.65 -31.75
C VAL A 408 -25.53 0.03 -30.49
N ASN A 409 -24.86 0.84 -29.68
CA ASN A 409 -24.37 0.42 -28.39
C ASN A 409 -25.55 0.11 -27.47
N LEU A 410 -25.61 -1.11 -26.95
CA LEU A 410 -26.49 -1.46 -25.83
C LEU A 410 -25.67 -1.36 -24.53
N PRO A 411 -26.31 -1.47 -23.35
CA PRO A 411 -25.56 -1.54 -22.11
C PRO A 411 -24.45 -2.61 -22.18
N GLY A 412 -23.21 -2.15 -22.07
CA GLY A 412 -22.01 -2.96 -22.24
C GLY A 412 -21.78 -3.97 -21.11
N ILE A 413 -20.63 -4.63 -21.14
CA ILE A 413 -20.18 -5.44 -20.00
C ILE A 413 -19.73 -4.48 -18.89
N PRO A 414 -20.24 -4.60 -17.65
CA PRO A 414 -19.83 -3.74 -16.56
C PRO A 414 -18.37 -4.04 -16.16
N GLY A 415 -17.64 -2.98 -15.82
CA GLY A 415 -16.29 -3.02 -15.29
C GLY A 415 -16.24 -2.88 -13.77
N GLN A 416 -15.03 -2.76 -13.21
CA GLN A 416 -14.84 -2.46 -11.77
C GLN A 416 -15.57 -1.16 -11.39
N ARG A 417 -16.65 -1.27 -10.60
CA ARG A 417 -17.50 -0.16 -10.13
C ARG A 417 -18.00 0.81 -11.21
N ASN A 418 -17.99 0.38 -12.46
CA ASN A 418 -18.50 1.15 -13.58
C ASN A 418 -19.47 0.27 -14.37
N PRO A 419 -20.79 0.54 -14.34
CA PRO A 419 -21.76 -0.27 -15.05
C PRO A 419 -21.64 -0.16 -16.58
N GLU A 420 -21.03 0.93 -17.09
CA GLU A 420 -20.91 1.19 -18.52
C GLU A 420 -19.56 1.85 -18.85
N PRO A 421 -18.46 1.07 -18.86
CA PRO A 421 -17.17 1.52 -19.39
C PRO A 421 -17.26 1.85 -20.89
N PRO A 422 -16.22 2.47 -21.48
CA PRO A 422 -16.23 2.82 -22.89
C PRO A 422 -16.53 1.60 -23.76
N PRO A 423 -17.44 1.73 -24.74
CA PRO A 423 -17.90 0.59 -25.50
C PRO A 423 -16.96 0.24 -26.68
N ALA A 424 -15.88 0.99 -26.86
CA ALA A 424 -14.93 0.83 -27.95
C ALA A 424 -13.52 1.30 -27.53
N PHE A 425 -12.48 0.60 -28.00
CA PHE A 425 -11.09 0.94 -27.70
C PHE A 425 -10.16 0.73 -28.90
N PHE A 426 -9.07 1.50 -28.94
CA PHE A 426 -7.93 1.24 -29.83
C PHE A 426 -6.95 0.22 -29.25
N ASN A 427 -6.90 0.12 -27.93
CA ASN A 427 -6.09 -0.83 -27.18
C ASN A 427 -6.80 -1.27 -25.89
N HIS A 428 -6.41 -2.41 -25.34
CA HIS A 428 -6.80 -2.82 -23.99
C HIS A 428 -5.67 -3.61 -23.35
N PHE A 429 -5.58 -3.57 -22.03
CA PHE A 429 -4.55 -4.33 -21.30
C PHE A 429 -5.18 -5.44 -20.46
N ILE A 430 -4.65 -6.65 -20.65
CA ILE A 430 -5.00 -7.85 -19.90
C ILE A 430 -3.73 -8.49 -19.33
N VAL A 431 -3.88 -9.56 -18.56
CA VAL A 431 -2.77 -10.29 -17.94
C VAL A 431 -2.75 -11.72 -18.43
N VAL A 432 -1.55 -12.24 -18.73
CA VAL A 432 -1.33 -13.66 -19.00
C VAL A 432 -0.46 -14.28 -17.92
N HIS A 433 -0.86 -15.46 -17.42
CA HIS A 433 -0.09 -16.27 -16.48
C HIS A 433 -0.45 -17.75 -16.67
N GLY A 434 0.55 -18.63 -16.71
CA GLY A 434 0.31 -20.08 -16.83
C GLY A 434 -0.48 -20.49 -18.08
N GLY A 435 -0.40 -19.72 -19.16
CA GLY A 435 -1.18 -19.92 -20.39
C GLY A 435 -2.64 -19.45 -20.31
N GLN A 436 -3.09 -18.90 -19.18
CA GLN A 436 -4.43 -18.36 -19.00
C GLN A 436 -4.45 -16.84 -19.11
N LEU A 437 -5.57 -16.29 -19.57
CA LEU A 437 -5.77 -14.85 -19.70
C LEU A 437 -6.74 -14.33 -18.63
N TYR A 438 -6.45 -13.16 -18.10
CA TYR A 438 -7.20 -12.50 -17.05
C TYR A 438 -7.47 -11.06 -17.47
N ASP A 439 -8.71 -10.60 -17.33
CA ASP A 439 -9.12 -9.23 -17.59
C ASP A 439 -9.56 -8.54 -16.28
N PRO A 440 -8.62 -7.93 -15.53
CA PRO A 440 -8.92 -7.30 -14.25
C PRO A 440 -9.90 -6.14 -14.37
N SER A 441 -9.89 -5.41 -15.48
CA SER A 441 -10.74 -4.24 -15.73
C SER A 441 -12.22 -4.60 -15.76
N TYR A 442 -12.54 -5.73 -16.38
CA TYR A 442 -13.92 -6.26 -16.48
C TYR A 442 -14.23 -7.38 -15.48
N GLY A 443 -13.25 -7.82 -14.68
CA GLY A 443 -13.38 -8.94 -13.76
C GLY A 443 -13.59 -10.29 -14.46
N GLY A 444 -13.16 -10.40 -15.72
CA GLY A 444 -13.34 -11.60 -16.54
C GLY A 444 -12.13 -12.53 -16.50
N GLY A 445 -12.37 -13.84 -16.45
CA GLY A 445 -11.33 -14.87 -16.53
C GLY A 445 -11.28 -15.78 -15.29
N PRO A 446 -10.32 -16.71 -15.23
CA PRO A 446 -9.34 -17.02 -16.27
C PRO A 446 -9.98 -17.55 -17.56
N PHE A 447 -9.46 -17.14 -18.71
CA PHE A 447 -9.79 -17.70 -20.02
C PHE A 447 -8.69 -18.67 -20.45
N ALA A 448 -9.07 -19.76 -21.10
CA ALA A 448 -8.13 -20.81 -21.53
C ALA A 448 -7.24 -20.36 -22.70
N ASP A 449 -7.75 -19.49 -23.57
CA ASP A 449 -7.06 -19.01 -24.77
C ASP A 449 -7.63 -17.67 -25.24
N ALA A 450 -6.91 -17.05 -26.18
CA ALA A 450 -7.27 -15.75 -26.75
C ALA A 450 -8.62 -15.79 -27.48
N ALA A 451 -8.97 -16.91 -28.13
CA ALA A 451 -10.23 -17.04 -28.87
C ALA A 451 -11.44 -17.03 -27.93
N THR A 452 -11.33 -17.68 -26.77
CA THR A 452 -12.35 -17.70 -25.72
C THR A 452 -12.51 -16.32 -25.11
N TRP A 453 -11.40 -15.64 -24.79
CA TRP A 453 -11.43 -14.26 -24.31
C TRP A 453 -12.09 -13.34 -25.34
N GLU A 454 -11.64 -13.38 -26.60
CA GLU A 454 -12.15 -12.53 -27.67
C GLU A 454 -13.66 -12.74 -27.90
N THR A 455 -14.12 -13.99 -27.89
CA THR A 455 -15.54 -14.33 -28.04
C THR A 455 -16.40 -13.74 -26.91
N GLY A 456 -15.85 -13.66 -25.70
CA GLY A 456 -16.54 -13.10 -24.54
C GLY A 456 -16.42 -11.58 -24.40
N ALA A 457 -15.41 -10.95 -25.01
CA ALA A 457 -15.06 -9.55 -24.79
C ALA A 457 -15.35 -8.63 -25.99
N ILE A 458 -15.25 -9.14 -27.23
CA ILE A 458 -15.28 -8.32 -28.45
C ILE A 458 -16.53 -8.63 -29.29
N ASP A 459 -17.20 -7.58 -29.76
CA ASP A 459 -18.36 -7.70 -30.67
C ASP A 459 -18.06 -7.38 -32.13
N GLY A 460 -17.00 -6.64 -32.42
CA GLY A 460 -16.61 -6.28 -33.78
C GLY A 460 -15.40 -5.37 -33.83
N LEU A 461 -15.06 -4.91 -35.02
CA LEU A 461 -14.00 -3.94 -35.28
C LEU A 461 -14.59 -2.60 -35.69
N PHE A 462 -13.85 -1.51 -35.52
CA PHE A 462 -14.22 -0.20 -36.05
C PHE A 462 -13.02 0.55 -36.64
N ALA A 463 -13.30 1.48 -37.55
CA ALA A 463 -12.36 2.45 -38.10
C ALA A 463 -13.10 3.78 -38.32
N ALA A 464 -12.62 4.85 -37.67
CA ALA A 464 -13.32 6.13 -37.60
C ALA A 464 -14.80 5.96 -37.19
N ALA A 465 -15.75 6.45 -38.00
CA ALA A 465 -17.19 6.32 -37.73
C ALA A 465 -17.83 5.04 -38.32
N LEU A 466 -17.02 4.10 -38.80
CA LEU A 466 -17.49 2.87 -39.45
C LEU A 466 -17.15 1.64 -38.59
N ALA A 467 -18.05 0.66 -38.60
CA ALA A 467 -17.88 -0.64 -37.96
C ALA A 467 -17.80 -1.75 -39.02
N GLY A 468 -16.98 -2.75 -38.71
CA GLY A 468 -16.75 -3.94 -39.55
C GLY A 468 -17.91 -4.94 -39.45
N TYR A 469 -17.61 -6.21 -39.68
CA TYR A 469 -18.59 -7.27 -39.47
C TYR A 469 -18.70 -7.65 -37.98
N PRO A 470 -19.88 -8.11 -37.52
CA PRO A 470 -20.02 -8.64 -36.17
C PRO A 470 -19.14 -9.88 -35.98
N LYS A 471 -18.52 -10.02 -34.81
CA LYS A 471 -17.68 -11.18 -34.45
C LYS A 471 -18.42 -12.51 -34.64
N SER A 472 -19.72 -12.54 -34.38
CA SER A 472 -20.57 -13.73 -34.59
C SER A 472 -20.58 -14.24 -36.04
N SER A 473 -20.23 -13.40 -37.00
CA SER A 473 -20.15 -13.75 -38.43
C SER A 473 -18.74 -14.07 -38.93
N ASN A 474 -17.70 -13.87 -38.09
CA ASN A 474 -16.31 -14.13 -38.45
C ASN A 474 -15.60 -14.99 -37.38
N PRO A 475 -15.37 -16.29 -37.66
CA PRO A 475 -14.71 -17.18 -36.70
C PRO A 475 -13.21 -16.88 -36.53
N GLN A 476 -12.59 -16.06 -37.40
CA GLN A 476 -11.17 -15.73 -37.29
C GLN A 476 -10.91 -14.75 -36.16
N ALA A 477 -9.73 -14.84 -35.53
CA ALA A 477 -9.27 -13.88 -34.55
C ALA A 477 -9.24 -12.46 -35.17
N LEU A 478 -9.91 -11.53 -34.51
CA LEU A 478 -10.02 -10.13 -34.92
C LEU A 478 -8.90 -9.26 -34.33
N VAL A 479 -8.26 -9.73 -33.26
CA VAL A 479 -7.23 -9.00 -32.54
C VAL A 479 -5.93 -9.79 -32.40
N GLN A 480 -4.88 -9.05 -32.11
CA GLN A 480 -3.55 -9.53 -31.75
C GLN A 480 -3.29 -9.22 -30.29
N LEU A 481 -2.70 -10.18 -29.59
CA LEU A 481 -2.25 -10.05 -28.22
C LEU A 481 -0.73 -9.98 -28.24
N TRP A 482 -0.18 -8.90 -27.67
CA TRP A 482 1.26 -8.65 -27.63
C TRP A 482 1.73 -8.56 -26.19
N ASN A 483 2.72 -9.38 -25.85
CA ASN A 483 3.36 -9.34 -24.55
C ASN A 483 4.23 -8.07 -24.45
N MET A 484 3.92 -7.20 -23.49
CA MET A 484 4.58 -5.90 -23.33
C MET A 484 6.03 -6.01 -22.81
N ARG A 485 6.41 -7.14 -22.20
CA ARG A 485 7.77 -7.39 -21.72
C ARG A 485 8.67 -7.91 -22.85
N THR A 486 8.19 -8.88 -23.63
CA THR A 486 8.99 -9.53 -24.67
C THR A 486 8.82 -8.91 -26.06
N ASN A 487 7.82 -8.05 -26.23
CA ASN A 487 7.40 -7.53 -27.53
C ASN A 487 7.10 -8.63 -28.56
N ALA A 488 6.61 -9.77 -28.08
CA ALA A 488 6.23 -10.92 -28.90
C ALA A 488 4.71 -11.07 -28.94
N ARG A 489 4.19 -11.47 -30.11
CA ARG A 489 2.80 -11.91 -30.25
C ARG A 489 2.63 -13.26 -29.55
N ILE A 490 1.57 -13.39 -28.74
CA ILE A 490 1.23 -14.62 -28.03
C ILE A 490 0.19 -15.46 -28.76
#